data_AF-A0A6F8YNL0-F1
#
_entry.id   AF-A0A6F8YNL0-F1
#
_cell.length_a   1.000
_cell.length_b   1.000
_cell.length_c   1.000
_cell.angle_alpha   90.00
_cell.angle_beta   90.00
_cell.angle_gamma   90.00
#
_symmetry.space_group_name_H-M   'P 1'
#
loop_
_entity.id
_entity.type
_entity.pdbx_description
1 polymer ?
#
loop_
_entity_poly.entity_id
_entity_poly.type
_entity_poly.pdbx_seq_one_letter_code
_entity_poly.pdbx_strand_id
1 'polypeptide(L)'
;MSEEVISQQVTPEQVAAAGEEPPADVRERHAALAAELSDHQYRYYVLDAPTISDADFDRLLRELEALEGEFPALRTPTRPPSGSVARSRRSSRRSSTPSG
;
A
#
# COMPACT_ATOMS: atom_id res chain seq x y z
N MET A 1 41.53 -4.34 1.08
CA MET A 1 40.27 -3.66 0.73
C MET A 1 39.15 -4.56 1.23
N SER A 2 38.60 -4.36 2.44
CA SER A 2 37.51 -3.39 2.73
C SER A 2 36.36 -3.66 1.75
N GLU A 3 35.26 -4.31 2.15
CA GLU A 3 34.28 -3.79 3.10
C GLU A 3 33.80 -4.85 4.12
N GLU A 4 34.08 -4.57 5.39
CA GLU A 4 33.26 -5.01 6.51
C GLU A 4 32.13 -3.98 6.63
N VAL A 5 30.96 -4.29 6.11
CA VAL A 5 29.73 -3.51 6.32
C VAL A 5 28.89 -4.21 7.37
N ILE A 6 29.04 -3.71 8.59
CA ILE A 6 28.15 -3.88 9.72
C ILE A 6 26.74 -3.46 9.30
N SER A 7 25.77 -4.37 9.37
CA SER A 7 24.46 -4.00 9.93
C SER A 7 23.61 -5.18 10.34
N GLN A 8 23.44 -5.25 11.66
CA GLN A 8 22.22 -5.65 12.35
C GLN A 8 22.02 -7.15 12.56
N GLN A 9 22.82 -7.67 13.49
CA GLN A 9 22.43 -8.84 14.30
C GLN A 9 21.21 -8.40 15.13
N VAL A 10 20.01 -8.70 14.64
CA VAL A 10 18.77 -8.45 15.38
C VAL A 10 18.75 -9.47 16.53
N THR A 11 18.94 -9.00 17.76
CA THR A 11 19.01 -9.86 18.94
C THR A 11 17.68 -10.58 19.18
N PRO A 12 17.70 -11.90 19.51
CA PRO A 12 16.48 -12.66 19.82
C PRO A 12 15.79 -12.20 21.11
N GLU A 13 16.41 -11.34 21.91
CA GLU A 13 15.82 -10.78 23.14
C GLU A 13 14.82 -9.64 22.85
N GLN A 14 14.86 -9.03 21.66
CA GLN A 14 13.84 -8.07 21.22
C GLN A 14 12.57 -8.75 20.65
N VAL A 15 12.54 -10.08 20.63
CA VAL A 15 11.38 -10.88 20.16
C VAL A 15 10.35 -11.09 21.28
N ALA A 16 10.63 -10.72 22.54
CA ALA A 16 9.85 -11.22 23.67
C ALA A 16 8.96 -10.22 24.42
N ALA A 17 8.90 -8.94 24.02
CA ALA A 17 8.13 -7.93 24.76
C ALA A 17 7.01 -7.29 23.91
N ALA A 18 5.85 -7.95 23.90
CA ALA A 18 4.51 -7.36 23.79
C ALA A 18 4.04 -6.81 22.42
N GLY A 19 4.00 -7.71 21.43
CA GLY A 19 2.81 -7.97 20.60
C GLY A 19 2.21 -6.83 19.77
N GLU A 20 2.89 -6.43 18.68
CA GLU A 20 2.32 -6.07 17.36
C GLU A 20 3.43 -5.68 16.36
N GLU A 21 4.62 -6.28 16.43
CA GLU A 21 5.76 -5.85 15.59
C GLU A 21 6.12 -6.91 14.54
N PRO A 22 6.05 -6.58 13.23
CA PRO A 22 6.33 -7.53 12.15
C PRO A 22 7.78 -8.01 12.21
N PRO A 23 8.06 -9.30 11.96
CA PRO A 23 9.42 -9.82 11.81
C PRO A 23 10.22 -9.02 10.78
N ALA A 24 11.55 -8.99 10.91
CA ALA A 24 12.41 -8.28 9.97
C ALA A 24 12.18 -8.74 8.52
N ASP A 25 12.07 -10.06 8.30
CA ASP A 25 11.77 -10.65 7.00
C ASP A 25 10.44 -10.15 6.41
N VAL A 26 9.42 -10.00 7.26
CA VAL A 26 8.08 -9.52 6.86
C VAL A 26 8.15 -8.04 6.49
N ARG A 27 8.86 -7.22 7.28
CA ARG A 27 9.08 -5.80 6.97
C ARG A 27 9.83 -5.63 5.65
N GLU A 28 10.89 -6.41 5.43
CA GLU A 28 11.67 -6.37 4.19
C GLU A 28 10.83 -6.79 2.99
N ARG A 29 10.00 -7.84 3.14
CA ARG A 29 9.07 -8.28 2.11
C ARG A 29 8.03 -7.21 1.78
N HIS A 30 7.45 -6.58 2.79
CA HIS A 30 6.51 -5.47 2.63
C HIS A 30 7.17 -4.29 1.89
N ALA A 31 8.37 -3.89 2.31
CA ALA A 31 9.12 -2.82 1.67
C ALA A 31 9.45 -3.13 0.19
N ALA A 32 9.83 -4.38 -0.11
CA ALA A 32 10.09 -4.82 -1.47
C ALA A 32 8.83 -4.75 -2.36
N LEU A 33 7.70 -5.28 -1.87
CA LEU A 33 6.42 -5.21 -2.58
C LEU A 33 5.95 -3.76 -2.80
N ALA A 34 6.08 -2.91 -1.78
CA ALA A 34 5.72 -1.50 -1.87
C ALA A 34 6.59 -0.75 -2.91
N ALA A 35 7.89 -1.03 -2.95
CA ALA A 35 8.80 -0.47 -3.93
C ALA A 35 8.46 -0.95 -5.35
N GLU A 36 8.18 -2.24 -5.54
CA GLU A 36 7.78 -2.82 -6.83
C GLU A 36 6.47 -2.21 -7.35
N LEU A 37 5.44 -2.11 -6.50
CA LEU A 37 4.20 -1.41 -6.86
C LEU A 37 4.42 0.05 -7.23
N SER A 38 5.34 0.75 -6.55
CA SER A 38 5.62 2.16 -6.80
C SER A 38 6.34 2.34 -8.13
N ASP A 39 7.28 1.46 -8.45
CA ASP A 39 7.97 1.42 -9.74
C ASP A 39 6.99 1.11 -10.89
N HIS A 40 6.09 0.14 -10.71
CA HIS A 40 5.05 -0.16 -11.71
C HIS A 40 4.09 1.02 -11.92
N GLN A 41 3.67 1.71 -10.86
CA GLN A 41 2.86 2.93 -10.98
C GLN A 41 3.61 4.04 -11.71
N TYR A 42 4.90 4.24 -11.39
CA TYR A 42 5.72 5.22 -12.09
C TYR A 42 5.84 4.90 -13.58
N ARG A 43 6.10 3.64 -13.91
CA ARG A 43 6.15 3.15 -15.29
C ARG A 43 4.83 3.33 -16.03
N TYR A 44 3.71 3.05 -15.36
CA TYR A 44 2.37 3.20 -15.93
C TYR A 44 2.03 4.69 -16.18
N TYR A 45 2.18 5.56 -15.18
CA TYR A 45 1.71 6.94 -15.26
C TYR A 45 2.72 7.93 -15.85
N VAL A 46 4.02 7.66 -15.72
CA VAL A 46 5.08 8.60 -16.13
C VAL A 46 5.75 8.17 -17.42
N LEU A 47 6.02 6.88 -17.58
CA LEU A 47 6.74 6.35 -18.74
C LEU A 47 5.81 5.80 -19.83
N ASP A 48 4.51 5.66 -19.56
CA ASP A 48 3.53 5.01 -20.45
C ASP A 48 4.02 3.62 -20.93
N ALA A 49 4.73 2.92 -20.04
CA ALA A 49 5.45 1.67 -20.31
C ALA A 49 5.13 0.62 -19.22
N PRO A 50 3.88 0.15 -19.11
CA PRO A 50 3.51 -0.85 -18.12
C PRO A 50 4.28 -2.15 -18.34
N THR A 51 4.98 -2.60 -17.30
CA THR A 51 5.75 -3.87 -17.34
C THR A 51 4.94 -5.07 -16.88
N ILE A 52 3.83 -4.85 -16.18
CA ILE A 52 2.94 -5.90 -15.68
C ILE A 52 1.49 -5.59 -16.04
N SER A 53 0.66 -6.63 -16.06
CA SER A 53 -0.79 -6.51 -16.28
C SER A 53 -1.51 -6.01 -15.02
N ASP A 54 -2.73 -5.46 -15.18
CA ASP A 54 -3.57 -5.08 -14.03
C ASP A 54 -3.79 -6.25 -13.06
N ALA A 55 -3.92 -7.48 -13.58
CA ALA A 55 -4.12 -8.67 -12.75
C ALA A 55 -2.88 -9.01 -11.91
N ASP A 56 -1.68 -8.81 -12.45
CA ASP A 56 -0.43 -9.01 -11.71
C ASP A 56 -0.24 -7.90 -10.67
N PHE A 57 -0.58 -6.66 -11.02
CA PHE A 57 -0.55 -5.54 -10.07
C PHE A 57 -1.51 -5.79 -8.90
N ASP A 58 -2.74 -6.23 -9.19
CA ASP A 58 -3.73 -6.61 -8.17
C ASP A 58 -3.21 -7.74 -7.27
N ARG A 59 -2.47 -8.71 -7.81
CA ARG A 59 -1.88 -9.80 -7.02
C ARG A 59 -0.83 -9.28 -6.05
N LEU A 60 0.09 -8.44 -6.52
CA LEU A 60 1.12 -7.83 -5.67
C LEU A 60 0.49 -6.93 -4.59
N LEU A 61 -0.54 -6.17 -4.96
CA LEU A 61 -1.30 -5.33 -4.02
C LEU A 61 -1.96 -6.16 -2.92
N ARG A 62 -2.61 -7.28 -3.28
CA ARG A 62 -3.24 -8.18 -2.30
C ARG A 62 -2.23 -8.82 -1.35
N GLU A 63 -1.04 -9.16 -1.84
CA GLU A 63 0.04 -9.70 -0.98
C GLU A 63 0.48 -8.64 0.05
N LEU A 64 0.66 -7.38 -0.39
CA LEU A 64 0.96 -6.26 0.50
C LEU A 64 -0.14 -6.03 1.54
N GLU A 65 -1.40 -6.00 1.11
CA GLU A 65 -2.57 -5.82 1.98
C GLU A 65 -2.73 -6.97 2.98
N ALA A 66 -2.39 -8.21 2.59
CA ALA A 66 -2.40 -9.36 3.48
C ALA A 66 -1.37 -9.18 4.61
N LEU A 67 -0.14 -8.77 4.27
CA LEU A 67 0.91 -8.47 5.26
C LEU A 67 0.49 -7.33 6.19
N GLU A 68 -0.14 -6.28 5.68
CA GLU A 68 -0.67 -5.17 6.47
C GLU A 68 -1.89 -5.56 7.32
N GLY A 69 -2.64 -6.57 6.90
CA GLY A 69 -3.75 -7.15 7.65
C GLY A 69 -3.29 -8.04 8.80
N GLU A 70 -2.20 -8.77 8.59
CA GLU A 70 -1.55 -9.58 9.63
C GLU A 70 -0.75 -8.73 10.62
N PHE A 71 -0.11 -7.66 10.13
CA PHE A 71 0.74 -6.77 10.93
C PHE A 71 0.30 -5.31 10.75
N PRO A 72 -0.61 -4.80 11.58
CA PRO A 72 -1.12 -3.44 11.44
C PRO A 72 -0.04 -2.36 11.66
N ALA A 73 1.09 -2.69 12.27
CA ALA A 73 2.26 -1.81 12.36
C ALA A 73 2.94 -1.54 11.00
N LEU A 74 2.70 -2.35 9.97
CA LEU A 74 3.18 -2.13 8.60
C LEU A 74 2.33 -1.12 7.82
N ARG A 75 1.11 -0.81 8.29
CA ARG A 75 0.23 0.14 7.60
C ARG A 75 0.85 1.53 7.64
N THR A 76 1.48 1.90 6.54
CA THR A 76 2.03 3.24 6.38
C THR A 76 0.88 4.24 6.23
N PRO A 77 0.69 5.21 7.13
CA PRO A 77 -0.46 6.14 7.09
C PRO A 77 -0.41 7.16 5.93
N THR A 78 0.60 7.09 5.05
CA THR A 78 0.90 8.13 4.06
C THR A 78 0.15 7.99 2.73
N ARG A 79 -0.50 6.87 2.42
CA ARG A 79 -1.20 6.74 1.13
C ARG A 79 -2.68 7.13 1.27
N PRO A 80 -3.18 8.15 0.53
CA PRO A 80 -4.60 8.40 0.50
C PRO A 80 -5.31 7.14 -0.03
N PRO A 81 -6.36 6.63 0.63
CA PRO A 81 -7.09 5.47 0.14
C PRO A 81 -7.60 5.79 -1.27
N SER A 82 -7.06 5.06 -2.25
CA SER A 82 -7.46 5.19 -3.64
C SER A 82 -8.84 4.55 -3.77
N GLY A 83 -9.88 5.37 -3.85
CA GLY A 83 -11.21 4.91 -4.24
C GLY A 83 -12.34 5.15 -3.24
N SER A 84 -12.52 6.39 -2.78
CA SER A 84 -13.86 6.86 -2.41
C SER A 84 -14.26 8.00 -3.35
N VAL A 85 -14.53 7.64 -4.61
CA VAL A 85 -15.38 8.48 -5.46
C VAL A 85 -16.79 8.38 -4.88
N ALA A 86 -17.06 9.24 -3.90
CA ALA A 86 -18.41 9.55 -3.49
C ALA A 86 -19.13 10.10 -4.72
N ARG A 87 -19.96 9.26 -5.34
CA ARG A 87 -20.84 9.68 -6.44
C ARG A 87 -21.70 10.82 -5.92
N SER A 88 -21.37 12.03 -6.36
CA SER A 88 -22.22 13.21 -6.20
C SER A 88 -23.62 12.87 -6.68
N ARG A 89 -24.57 12.83 -5.74
CA ARG A 89 -25.99 12.70 -6.02
C ARG A 89 -26.40 13.96 -6.77
N ARG A 90 -26.55 13.84 -8.09
CA ARG A 90 -27.08 14.91 -8.94
C ARG A 90 -28.50 15.24 -8.50
N SER A 91 -28.67 16.41 -7.91
CA SER A 91 -29.95 17.02 -7.54
C SER A 91 -30.81 17.24 -8.78
N SER A 92 -31.73 16.32 -9.05
CA SER A 92 -32.88 16.61 -9.91
C SER A 92 -33.89 17.38 -9.08
N ARG A 93 -33.71 18.72 -9.01
CA ARG A 93 -34.76 19.66 -8.64
C ARG A 93 -35.89 19.46 -9.64
N ARG A 94 -36.87 18.63 -9.28
CA ARG A 94 -38.13 18.52 -10.00
C ARG A 94 -38.81 19.87 -9.85
N SER A 95 -38.89 20.59 -10.96
CA SER A 95 -39.72 21.77 -11.13
C SER A 95 -41.16 21.42 -10.77
N SER A 96 -41.63 21.93 -9.63
CA SER A 96 -43.04 21.94 -9.26
C SER A 96 -43.49 23.40 -9.19
N THR A 97 -44.15 23.86 -10.25
CA THR A 97 -45.20 24.89 -10.17
C THR A 97 -46.26 24.44 -9.16
N PRO A 98 -46.86 25.35 -8.36
CA PRO A 98 -48.13 25.93 -8.81
C PRO A 98 -48.45 27.37 -8.34
N SER A 99 -49.31 28.01 -9.14
CA SER A 99 -50.34 29.02 -8.84
C SER A 99 -50.03 30.35 -8.13
N GLY A 100 -50.33 31.42 -8.87
CA GLY A 100 -50.68 32.77 -8.43
C GLY A 100 -51.20 33.56 -9.62
#